data_AF-D1AG22-F1
#
_entry.id   AF-D1AG22-F1
#
_cell.length_a   1.000
_cell.length_b   1.000
_cell.length_c   1.000
_cell.angle_alpha   90.00
_cell.angle_beta   90.00
_cell.angle_gamma   90.00
#
_symmetry.space_group_name_H-M   'P 1'
#
loop_
_entity.id
_entity.type
_entity.pdbx_description
1 polymer ?
#
loop_
_entity_poly.entity_id
_entity_poly.type
_entity_poly.pdbx_seq_one_letter_code
_entity_poly.pdbx_strand_id
1 'polypeptide(L)'
;MKKFILVLALGFSVFLAGEPIRKLSVTGNAEKEVMPDIAKISFRVYTKNENLKKAGQENSKNMENFKNELKKRNIPVTAIETYNYYTQKSTERDTAESKKTEYYTTLYFAVKVTDLTKIPDLISLSESNKIKSLKSDSLDKSIYYGEINRNSSQKSSAISDTFKVYDSIKSQLARLGISGSNISVYSYSTTSREVTDNKSVKNKEYHNIYNDFVLELKDISRINDVIKIAEDNKISVQGNIAFDISNKDQIESELYNAAYEQTKTKAVSILKSSEMKLGDPLVVSESISYQNQAIQEDYNYTKQINAKNLDVRGGMDMEYRQVPAMTATTEARPQIDYKPQVMKLTQNVSVLYEIK
;
A
#
# COMPACT_ATOMS: atom_id res chain seq x y z
N MET A 1 4.86 -82.73 -60.46
CA MET A 1 5.23 -81.32 -60.18
C MET A 1 4.23 -80.75 -59.18
N LYS A 2 4.73 -80.08 -58.14
CA LYS A 2 3.97 -79.50 -57.02
C LYS A 2 3.01 -78.40 -57.49
N LYS A 3 1.82 -78.30 -56.89
CA LYS A 3 1.11 -77.03 -56.67
C LYS A 3 0.52 -77.01 -55.26
N PHE A 4 0.94 -76.03 -54.48
CA PHE A 4 0.47 -75.73 -53.13
C PHE A 4 -0.94 -75.16 -53.19
N ILE A 5 -1.82 -75.62 -52.30
CA ILE A 5 -3.08 -74.94 -51.98
C ILE A 5 -2.94 -74.40 -50.56
N LEU A 6 -2.96 -73.07 -50.45
CA LEU A 6 -2.96 -72.32 -49.20
C LEU A 6 -4.42 -72.30 -48.70
N VAL A 7 -4.70 -72.96 -47.57
CA VAL A 7 -6.00 -72.85 -46.89
C VAL A 7 -5.88 -71.77 -45.83
N LEU A 8 -6.64 -70.69 -46.03
CA LEU A 8 -6.79 -69.59 -45.07
C LEU A 8 -7.85 -70.00 -44.04
N ALA A 9 -7.43 -70.33 -42.82
CA ALA A 9 -8.35 -70.58 -41.70
C ALA A 9 -8.65 -69.26 -40.97
N LEU A 10 -9.90 -68.79 -41.08
CA LEU A 10 -10.44 -67.69 -40.29
C LEU A 10 -10.71 -68.17 -38.87
N GLY A 11 -9.89 -67.73 -37.91
CA GLY A 11 -10.19 -67.82 -36.48
C GLY A 11 -11.05 -66.64 -36.04
N PHE A 12 -12.31 -66.91 -35.68
CA PHE A 12 -13.19 -65.93 -35.04
C PHE A 12 -12.88 -65.92 -33.53
N SER A 13 -12.27 -64.85 -33.02
CA SER A 13 -12.17 -64.61 -31.58
C SER A 13 -13.35 -63.73 -31.15
N VAL A 14 -14.31 -64.31 -30.43
CA VAL A 14 -15.37 -63.53 -29.77
C VAL A 14 -14.75 -62.86 -28.55
N PHE A 15 -14.54 -61.55 -28.64
CA PHE A 15 -14.26 -60.72 -27.46
C PHE A 15 -15.57 -60.54 -26.68
N LEU A 16 -15.63 -61.07 -25.46
CA LEU A 16 -16.63 -60.64 -24.47
C LEU A 16 -16.21 -59.25 -23.97
N ALA A 17 -16.68 -58.21 -24.63
CA ALA A 17 -16.62 -56.86 -24.09
C ALA A 17 -17.59 -56.77 -22.91
N GLY A 18 -17.07 -56.61 -21.68
CA GLY A 18 -17.92 -56.31 -20.52
C GLY A 18 -18.74 -55.05 -20.76
N GLU A 19 -20.00 -55.03 -20.29
CA GLU A 19 -20.88 -53.87 -20.49
C GLU A 19 -20.25 -52.60 -19.91
N PRO A 20 -20.37 -51.44 -20.58
CA PRO A 20 -19.80 -50.20 -20.10
C PRO A 20 -20.47 -49.80 -18.77
N ILE A 21 -19.66 -49.64 -17.72
CA ILE A 21 -20.13 -49.18 -16.41
C ILE A 21 -20.74 -47.80 -16.59
N ARG A 22 -22.05 -47.68 -16.34
CA ARG A 22 -22.77 -46.40 -16.38
C ARG A 22 -22.37 -45.60 -15.14
N LYS A 23 -22.05 -44.30 -15.31
CA LYS A 23 -21.54 -43.45 -14.24
C LYS A 23 -22.36 -42.17 -14.11
N LEU A 24 -22.54 -41.70 -12.88
CA LEU A 24 -23.23 -40.44 -12.56
C LEU A 24 -22.31 -39.55 -11.73
N SER A 25 -21.95 -38.38 -12.26
CA SER A 25 -21.20 -37.38 -11.51
C SER A 25 -22.13 -36.36 -10.87
N VAL A 26 -21.95 -36.08 -9.59
CA VAL A 26 -22.76 -35.12 -8.83
C VAL A 26 -21.87 -34.29 -7.91
N THR A 27 -22.17 -33.00 -7.82
CA THR A 27 -21.55 -32.09 -6.84
C THR A 27 -22.54 -31.70 -5.75
N GLY A 28 -22.06 -31.74 -4.52
CA GLY A 28 -22.71 -31.28 -3.31
C GLY A 28 -21.94 -30.11 -2.72
N ASN A 29 -22.69 -29.16 -2.18
CA ASN A 29 -22.17 -27.93 -1.59
C ASN A 29 -22.80 -27.75 -0.21
N ALA A 30 -21.98 -27.49 0.79
CA ALA A 30 -22.42 -27.14 2.13
C ALA A 30 -21.82 -25.79 2.53
N GLU A 31 -22.61 -24.99 3.23
CA GLU A 31 -22.20 -23.67 3.70
C GLU A 31 -22.61 -23.49 5.17
N LYS A 32 -21.81 -22.76 5.94
CA LYS A 32 -22.12 -22.41 7.33
C LYS A 32 -21.61 -21.01 7.63
N GLU A 33 -22.47 -20.21 8.24
CA GLU A 33 -22.11 -18.91 8.81
C GLU A 33 -21.70 -19.08 10.26
N VAL A 34 -20.50 -18.60 10.61
CA VAL A 34 -19.93 -18.76 11.94
C VAL A 34 -19.31 -17.43 12.37
N MET A 35 -19.61 -17.01 13.60
CA MET A 35 -18.89 -15.90 14.21
C MET A 35 -17.49 -16.36 14.62
N PRO A 36 -16.43 -15.58 14.36
CA PRO A 36 -15.11 -15.88 14.92
C PRO A 36 -15.18 -15.89 16.44
N ASP A 37 -14.26 -16.61 17.06
CA ASP A 37 -14.07 -16.65 18.52
C ASP A 37 -12.59 -16.46 18.92
N ILE A 38 -11.73 -16.15 17.96
CA ILE A 38 -10.33 -15.81 18.18
C ILE A 38 -10.02 -14.53 17.39
N ALA A 39 -9.29 -13.61 18.02
CA ALA A 39 -8.68 -12.47 17.36
C ALA A 39 -7.17 -12.43 17.62
N LYS A 40 -6.41 -12.31 16.54
CA LYS A 40 -4.95 -12.10 16.56
C LYS A 40 -4.67 -10.65 16.21
N ILE A 41 -4.16 -9.91 17.19
CA ILE A 41 -3.90 -8.48 17.10
C ILE A 41 -2.40 -8.25 17.12
N SER A 42 -1.88 -7.62 16.08
CA SER A 42 -0.47 -7.21 16.03
C SER A 42 -0.32 -5.84 16.67
N PHE A 43 0.70 -5.69 17.52
CA PHE A 43 1.01 -4.47 18.24
C PHE A 43 2.48 -4.09 18.09
N ARG A 44 2.77 -2.80 18.27
CA ARG A 44 4.12 -2.24 18.33
C ARG A 44 4.25 -1.34 19.54
N VAL A 45 5.23 -1.64 20.39
CA VAL A 45 5.76 -0.70 21.39
C VAL A 45 6.92 0.04 20.75
N TYR A 46 6.78 1.36 20.63
CA TYR A 46 7.82 2.25 20.13
C TYR A 46 8.28 3.18 21.24
N THR A 47 9.58 3.21 21.49
CA THR A 47 10.20 4.19 22.40
C THR A 47 11.38 4.85 21.74
N LYS A 48 11.61 6.12 22.11
CA LYS A 48 12.65 6.96 21.53
C LYS A 48 13.31 7.76 22.64
N ASN A 49 14.62 7.62 22.76
CA ASN A 49 15.40 8.34 23.77
C ASN A 49 16.84 8.57 23.29
N GLU A 50 17.48 9.65 23.72
CA GLU A 50 18.91 9.91 23.46
C GLU A 50 19.81 8.85 24.11
N ASN A 51 19.31 8.13 25.12
CA ASN A 51 20.01 7.04 25.78
C ASN A 51 19.32 5.70 25.49
N LEU A 52 20.04 4.77 24.85
CA LEU A 52 19.55 3.44 24.51
C LEU A 52 18.97 2.67 25.71
N LYS A 53 19.64 2.72 26.86
CA LYS A 53 19.19 2.00 28.07
C LYS A 53 17.87 2.56 28.58
N LYS A 54 17.69 3.89 28.55
CA LYS A 54 16.41 4.52 28.93
C LYS A 54 15.30 4.15 27.94
N ALA A 55 15.55 4.20 26.63
CA ALA A 55 14.58 3.75 25.62
C ALA A 55 14.16 2.30 25.87
N GLY A 56 15.11 1.42 26.21
CA GLY A 56 14.85 0.01 26.49
C GLY A 56 14.01 -0.20 27.75
N GLN A 57 14.35 0.52 28.83
CA GLN A 57 13.59 0.49 30.08
C GLN A 57 12.15 0.98 29.90
N GLU A 58 11.95 2.07 29.16
CA GLU A 58 10.61 2.57 28.83
C GLU A 58 9.82 1.55 27.99
N ASN A 59 10.47 0.90 27.01
CA ASN A 59 9.82 -0.11 26.17
C ASN A 59 9.32 -1.30 27.00
N SER A 60 10.20 -1.87 27.83
CA SER A 60 9.86 -2.97 28.73
C SER A 60 8.78 -2.58 29.72
N LYS A 61 8.84 -1.37 30.29
CA LYS A 61 7.83 -0.88 31.23
C LYS A 61 6.45 -0.74 30.59
N ASN A 62 6.36 -0.23 29.37
CA ASN A 62 5.10 -0.14 28.64
C ASN A 62 4.48 -1.54 28.42
N MET A 63 5.31 -2.52 28.05
CA MET A 63 4.88 -3.91 27.88
C MET A 63 4.43 -4.56 29.20
N GLU A 64 5.18 -4.36 30.29
CA GLU A 64 4.82 -4.89 31.61
C GLU A 64 3.50 -4.29 32.12
N ASN A 65 3.34 -2.97 32.00
CA ASN A 65 2.10 -2.31 32.38
C ASN A 65 0.91 -2.81 31.56
N PHE A 66 1.08 -2.97 30.25
CA PHE A 66 0.06 -3.56 29.37
C PHE A 66 -0.38 -4.95 29.85
N LYS A 67 0.59 -5.85 30.08
CA LYS A 67 0.31 -7.21 30.60
C LYS A 67 -0.38 -7.17 31.97
N ASN A 68 0.04 -6.27 32.85
CA ASN A 68 -0.53 -6.14 34.19
C ASN A 68 -1.96 -5.60 34.14
N GLU A 69 -2.27 -4.62 33.29
CA GLU A 69 -3.62 -4.08 33.13
C GLU A 69 -4.57 -5.11 32.50
N LEU A 70 -4.12 -5.90 31.52
CA LEU A 70 -4.89 -7.03 30.99
C LEU A 70 -5.27 -8.03 32.10
N LYS A 71 -4.30 -8.39 32.95
CA LYS A 71 -4.52 -9.28 34.11
C LYS A 71 -5.48 -8.67 35.13
N LYS A 72 -5.29 -7.40 35.51
CA LYS A 72 -6.15 -6.71 36.47
C LYS A 72 -7.61 -6.66 36.02
N ARG A 73 -7.85 -6.58 34.71
CA ARG A 73 -9.21 -6.56 34.12
C ARG A 73 -9.74 -7.95 33.75
N ASN A 74 -9.04 -9.01 34.15
CA ASN A 74 -9.37 -10.41 33.85
C ASN A 74 -9.65 -10.65 32.36
N ILE A 75 -8.85 -10.04 31.47
CA ILE A 75 -8.97 -10.26 30.02
C ILE A 75 -8.22 -11.55 29.67
N PRO A 76 -8.92 -12.58 29.14
CA PRO A 76 -8.32 -13.87 28.84
C PRO A 76 -7.51 -13.80 27.55
N VAL A 77 -6.20 -13.57 27.69
CA VAL A 77 -5.22 -13.66 26.59
C VAL A 77 -4.58 -15.03 26.61
N THR A 78 -4.54 -15.71 25.47
CA THR A 78 -3.95 -17.05 25.35
C THR A 78 -2.45 -16.98 25.09
N ALA A 79 -2.02 -16.02 24.27
CA ALA A 79 -0.63 -15.82 23.91
C ALA A 79 -0.31 -14.34 23.75
N ILE A 80 0.90 -13.96 24.16
CA ILE A 80 1.53 -12.68 23.84
C ILE A 80 2.96 -13.00 23.40
N GLU A 81 3.22 -12.94 22.10
CA GLU A 81 4.46 -13.37 21.50
C GLU A 81 5.16 -12.22 20.79
N THR A 82 6.35 -11.85 21.25
CA THR A 82 7.21 -10.90 20.55
C THR A 82 7.86 -11.61 19.37
N TYR A 83 7.63 -11.11 18.16
CA TYR A 83 8.24 -11.64 16.95
C TYR A 83 9.35 -10.75 16.39
N ASN A 84 9.37 -9.45 16.73
CA ASN A 84 10.49 -8.56 16.42
C ASN A 84 10.86 -7.70 17.63
N TYR A 85 12.16 -7.59 17.89
CA TYR A 85 12.71 -6.62 18.84
C TYR A 85 14.01 -6.05 18.28
N TYR A 86 14.02 -4.78 17.90
CA TYR A 86 15.17 -4.16 17.25
C TYR A 86 15.32 -2.69 17.59
N THR A 87 16.52 -2.15 17.33
CA THR A 87 16.84 -0.74 17.52
C THR A 87 17.28 -0.09 16.22
N GLN A 88 16.92 1.18 16.03
CA GLN A 88 17.41 2.03 14.96
C GLN A 88 17.84 3.39 15.51
N LYS A 89 18.86 4.01 14.91
CA LYS A 89 19.22 5.38 15.22
C LYS A 89 18.43 6.34 14.32
N SER A 90 17.93 7.43 14.88
CA SER A 90 17.43 8.56 14.10
C SER A 90 18.12 9.83 14.52
N THR A 91 18.16 10.80 13.62
CA THR A 91 18.67 12.13 13.91
C THR A 91 17.55 13.12 13.68
N GLU A 92 17.24 13.92 14.69
CA GLU A 92 16.30 15.02 14.54
C GLU A 92 17.05 16.34 14.61
N ARG A 93 16.70 17.21 13.66
CA ARG A 93 17.15 18.60 13.68
C ARG A 93 16.29 19.34 14.68
N ASP A 94 16.93 19.92 15.70
CA ASP A 94 16.25 20.79 16.66
C ASP A 94 16.04 22.16 16.00
N THR A 95 14.99 22.31 15.19
CA THR A 95 14.64 23.61 14.60
C THR A 95 13.72 24.35 15.56
N ALA A 96 14.26 25.32 16.29
CA ALA A 96 13.42 26.35 16.89
C ALA A 96 12.92 27.25 15.75
N GLU A 97 11.65 27.10 15.34
CA GLU A 97 11.03 28.01 14.38
C GLU A 97 10.83 29.39 15.02
N SER A 98 11.75 30.32 14.80
CA SER A 98 11.44 31.74 14.96
C SER A 98 11.00 32.29 13.60
N LYS A 99 9.69 32.53 13.47
CA LYS A 99 9.14 33.33 12.39
C LYS A 99 9.53 34.79 12.62
N LYS A 100 10.15 35.42 11.62
CA LYS A 100 10.34 36.88 11.59
C LYS A 100 9.66 37.45 10.36
N THR A 101 9.06 38.63 10.52
CA THR A 101 8.56 39.41 9.40
C THR A 101 9.73 40.11 8.74
N GLU A 102 9.94 39.86 7.44
CA GLU A 102 10.84 40.64 6.61
C GLU A 102 10.05 41.44 5.57
N TYR A 103 10.49 42.68 5.35
CA TYR A 103 9.94 43.56 4.34
C TYR A 103 10.85 43.51 3.12
N TYR A 104 10.25 43.28 1.95
CA TYR A 104 10.92 43.23 0.67
C TYR A 104 10.46 44.44 -0.14
N THR A 105 11.38 45.32 -0.51
CA THR A 105 11.13 46.41 -1.45
C THR A 105 11.67 46.03 -2.81
N THR A 106 10.81 46.09 -3.83
CA THR A 106 11.19 45.92 -5.24
C THR A 106 10.98 47.24 -5.96
N LEU A 107 12.03 47.75 -6.59
CA LEU A 107 12.01 48.98 -7.38
C LEU A 107 12.35 48.64 -8.82
N TYR A 108 11.52 49.10 -9.74
CA TYR A 108 11.72 48.96 -11.16
C TYR A 108 12.04 50.31 -11.80
N PHE A 109 13.14 50.34 -12.54
CA PHE A 109 13.61 51.53 -13.24
C PHE A 109 13.89 51.22 -14.72
N ALA A 110 13.88 52.26 -15.54
CA ALA A 110 14.29 52.22 -16.93
C ALA A 110 15.46 53.18 -17.14
N VAL A 111 16.42 52.80 -17.98
CA VAL A 111 17.49 53.66 -18.46
C VAL A 111 17.56 53.62 -19.98
N LYS A 112 17.61 54.79 -20.62
CA LYS A 112 17.85 54.90 -22.06
C LYS A 112 19.35 55.08 -22.34
N VAL A 113 19.92 54.12 -23.06
CA VAL A 113 21.32 54.03 -23.49
C VAL A 113 21.37 53.94 -25.01
N THR A 114 21.73 55.04 -25.66
CA THR A 114 21.85 55.12 -27.13
C THR A 114 23.24 54.76 -27.64
N ASP A 115 24.26 54.85 -26.78
CA ASP A 115 25.64 54.46 -27.10
C ASP A 115 25.87 53.00 -26.71
N LEU A 116 25.88 52.11 -27.70
CA LEU A 116 26.05 50.67 -27.50
C LEU A 116 27.44 50.29 -26.93
N THR A 117 28.43 51.18 -27.01
CA THR A 117 29.75 50.94 -26.39
C THR A 117 29.70 50.92 -24.86
N LYS A 118 28.60 51.43 -24.26
CA LYS A 118 28.38 51.48 -22.80
C LYS A 118 27.70 50.24 -22.22
N ILE A 119 27.35 49.24 -23.05
CA ILE A 119 26.71 48.01 -22.58
C ILE A 119 27.58 47.24 -21.58
N PRO A 120 28.90 47.05 -21.78
CA PRO A 120 29.76 46.39 -20.79
C PRO A 120 29.79 47.11 -19.44
N ASP A 121 29.76 48.43 -19.44
CA ASP A 121 29.71 49.24 -18.21
C ASP A 121 28.36 49.06 -17.50
N LEU A 122 27.26 48.95 -18.26
CA LEU A 122 25.93 48.71 -17.72
C LEU A 122 25.81 47.31 -17.06
N ILE A 123 26.45 46.30 -17.66
CA ILE A 123 26.56 44.95 -17.05
C ILE A 123 27.39 45.01 -15.77
N SER A 124 28.55 45.67 -15.79
CA SER A 124 29.42 45.84 -14.61
C SER A 124 28.72 46.62 -13.48
N LEU A 125 27.91 47.61 -13.83
CA LEU A 125 27.05 48.35 -12.91
C LEU A 125 25.99 47.43 -12.29
N SER A 126 25.36 46.56 -13.08
CA SER A 126 24.38 45.57 -12.60
C SER A 126 24.99 44.62 -11.57
N GLU A 127 26.19 44.11 -11.83
CA GLU A 127 26.92 43.23 -10.92
C GLU A 127 27.33 43.94 -9.62
N SER A 128 27.98 45.10 -9.73
CA SER A 128 28.47 45.86 -8.57
C SER A 128 27.35 46.31 -7.63
N ASN A 129 26.20 46.68 -8.19
CA ASN A 129 25.02 47.06 -7.41
C ASN A 129 24.10 45.88 -7.07
N LYS A 130 24.43 44.64 -7.46
CA LYS A 130 23.59 43.46 -7.23
C LYS A 130 22.14 43.71 -7.66
N ILE A 131 21.98 44.21 -8.88
CA ILE A 131 20.67 44.38 -9.50
C ILE A 131 20.14 42.98 -9.83
N LYS A 132 18.87 42.71 -9.50
CA LYS A 132 18.28 41.37 -9.64
C LYS A 132 18.06 41.00 -11.10
N SER A 133 17.61 41.96 -11.92
CA SER A 133 17.48 41.77 -13.36
C SER A 133 17.75 43.09 -14.09
N LEU A 134 18.39 42.99 -15.25
CA LEU A 134 18.59 44.09 -16.18
C LEU A 134 18.36 43.55 -17.59
N LYS A 135 17.37 44.08 -18.30
CA LYS A 135 16.94 43.57 -19.61
C LYS A 135 16.67 44.71 -20.58
N SER A 136 17.12 44.57 -21.83
CA SER A 136 16.73 45.49 -22.89
C SER A 136 15.23 45.36 -23.17
N ASP A 137 14.57 46.45 -23.56
CA ASP A 137 13.21 46.41 -24.06
C ASP A 137 13.11 45.50 -25.30
N SER A 138 11.92 44.95 -25.51
CA SER A 138 11.65 44.06 -26.63
C SER A 138 11.68 44.81 -27.97
N LEU A 139 11.19 46.05 -28.01
CA LEU A 139 11.00 46.87 -29.21
C LEU A 139 12.09 47.94 -29.36
N ASP A 140 12.42 48.66 -28.28
CA ASP A 140 13.47 49.69 -28.28
C ASP A 140 14.72 49.18 -27.55
N LYS A 141 15.68 48.64 -28.31
CA LYS A 141 16.95 48.12 -27.74
C LYS A 141 17.82 49.20 -27.07
N SER A 142 17.47 50.47 -27.17
CA SER A 142 18.11 51.54 -26.41
C SER A 142 17.58 51.67 -24.99
N ILE A 143 16.47 51.02 -24.62
CA ILE A 143 15.90 51.09 -23.26
C ILE A 143 16.24 49.80 -22.50
N TYR A 144 16.70 49.95 -21.26
CA TYR A 144 17.00 48.84 -20.35
C TYR A 144 16.19 48.97 -19.07
N TYR A 145 15.45 47.93 -18.72
CA TYR A 145 14.67 47.83 -17.49
C TYR A 145 15.46 47.08 -16.42
N GLY A 146 15.62 47.71 -15.26
CA GLY A 146 16.30 47.18 -14.10
C GLY A 146 15.36 46.93 -12.92
N GLU A 147 15.64 45.86 -12.16
CA GLU A 147 14.92 45.48 -10.95
C GLU A 147 15.88 45.45 -9.75
N ILE A 148 15.64 46.31 -8.76
CA ILE A 148 16.34 46.30 -7.48
C ILE A 148 15.45 45.59 -6.46
N ASN A 149 15.98 44.60 -5.77
CA ASN A 149 15.29 43.93 -4.66
C ASN A 149 16.17 43.98 -3.41
N ARG A 150 15.65 44.58 -2.33
CA ARG A 150 16.28 44.56 -1.00
C ARG A 150 15.26 44.18 0.05
N ASN A 151 15.74 43.50 1.07
CA ASN A 151 14.96 43.11 2.23
C ASN A 151 15.59 43.63 3.52
N SER A 152 14.73 43.86 4.51
CA SER A 152 15.14 44.22 5.86
C SER A 152 14.06 43.81 6.86
N SER A 153 14.43 43.66 8.13
CA SER A 153 13.45 43.47 9.22
C SER A 153 12.57 44.70 9.44
N GLN A 154 12.99 45.88 8.97
CA GLN A 154 12.24 47.13 9.05
C GLN A 154 11.81 47.62 7.67
N LYS A 155 10.53 47.95 7.51
CA LYS A 155 9.97 48.46 6.24
C LYS A 155 10.70 49.70 5.73
N SER A 156 11.00 50.65 6.61
CA SER A 156 11.72 51.89 6.27
C SER A 156 13.14 51.60 5.76
N SER A 157 13.83 50.63 6.37
CA SER A 157 15.18 50.24 5.99
C SER A 157 15.19 49.51 4.64
N ALA A 158 14.24 48.60 4.38
CA ALA A 158 14.11 47.94 3.07
C ALA A 158 13.89 48.96 1.94
N ILE A 159 13.05 49.98 2.18
CA ILE A 159 12.81 51.08 1.24
C ILE A 159 14.08 51.92 1.07
N SER A 160 14.66 52.40 2.17
CA SER A 160 15.84 53.26 2.15
C SER A 160 17.01 52.59 1.44
N ASP A 161 17.30 51.32 1.74
CA ASP A 161 18.40 50.59 1.13
C ASP A 161 18.17 50.30 -0.35
N THR A 162 16.92 50.12 -0.78
CA THR A 162 16.58 50.02 -2.20
C THR A 162 16.87 51.33 -2.94
N PHE A 163 16.44 52.47 -2.38
CA PHE A 163 16.67 53.78 -3.00
C PHE A 163 18.14 54.22 -2.96
N LYS A 164 18.91 53.85 -1.92
CA LYS A 164 20.37 54.05 -1.90
C LYS A 164 21.05 53.35 -3.08
N VAL A 165 20.63 52.13 -3.42
CA VAL A 165 21.16 51.42 -4.60
C VAL A 165 20.76 52.14 -5.88
N TYR A 166 19.52 52.61 -5.99
CA TYR A 166 19.07 53.41 -7.13
C TYR A 166 19.86 54.71 -7.32
N ASP A 167 20.17 55.41 -6.23
CA ASP A 167 20.98 56.64 -6.25
C ASP A 167 22.46 56.36 -6.61
N SER A 168 23.00 55.22 -6.16
CA SER A 168 24.31 54.71 -6.59
C SER A 168 24.33 54.46 -8.11
N ILE A 169 23.31 53.77 -8.63
CA ILE A 169 23.14 53.51 -10.07
C ILE A 169 23.08 54.82 -10.85
N LYS A 170 22.25 55.79 -10.43
CA LYS A 170 22.21 57.13 -11.06
C LYS A 170 23.57 57.79 -11.10
N SER A 171 24.31 57.75 -9.99
CA SER A 171 25.62 58.38 -9.87
C SER A 171 26.65 57.72 -10.80
N GLN A 172 26.62 56.41 -10.94
CA GLN A 172 27.50 55.68 -11.86
C GLN A 172 27.12 55.91 -13.32
N LEU A 173 25.84 55.92 -13.66
CA LEU A 173 25.36 56.23 -15.01
C LEU A 173 25.74 57.66 -15.44
N ALA A 174 25.66 58.63 -14.52
CA ALA A 174 26.12 60.00 -14.79
C ALA A 174 27.62 60.05 -15.14
N ARG A 175 28.47 59.26 -14.47
CA ARG A 175 29.91 59.14 -14.79
C ARG A 175 30.16 58.52 -16.17
N LEU A 176 29.22 57.72 -16.67
CA LEU A 176 29.26 57.15 -18.02
C LEU A 176 28.71 58.11 -19.10
N GLY A 177 28.29 59.32 -18.71
CA GLY A 177 27.71 60.33 -19.60
C GLY A 177 26.21 60.14 -19.87
N ILE A 178 25.52 59.27 -19.13
CA ILE A 178 24.08 59.05 -19.29
C ILE A 178 23.34 60.07 -18.41
N SER A 179 22.57 60.95 -19.05
CA SER A 179 21.79 61.99 -18.36
C SER A 179 20.75 61.39 -17.40
N GLY A 180 20.56 62.02 -16.24
CA GLY A 180 19.51 61.66 -15.29
C GLY A 180 18.09 61.72 -15.88
N SER A 181 17.86 62.54 -16.91
CA SER A 181 16.58 62.59 -17.64
C SER A 181 16.27 61.30 -18.41
N ASN A 182 17.29 60.47 -18.67
CA ASN A 182 17.16 59.19 -19.34
C ASN A 182 16.95 58.04 -18.34
N ILE A 183 16.78 58.33 -17.05
CA ILE A 183 16.62 57.35 -15.99
C ILE A 183 15.29 57.62 -15.29
N SER A 184 14.38 56.65 -15.27
CA SER A 184 13.07 56.79 -14.63
C SER A 184 12.77 55.60 -13.72
N VAL A 185 12.12 55.87 -12.58
CA VAL A 185 11.44 54.84 -11.80
C VAL A 185 10.01 54.77 -12.33
N TYR A 186 9.56 53.59 -12.75
CA TYR A 186 8.18 53.44 -13.21
C TYR A 186 7.31 52.67 -12.21
N SER A 187 7.92 51.95 -11.26
CA SER A 187 7.19 51.30 -10.19
C SER A 187 8.08 50.98 -8.99
N TYR A 188 7.52 51.04 -7.78
CA TYR A 188 8.10 50.37 -6.63
C TYR A 188 6.98 49.84 -5.73
N SER A 189 7.26 48.74 -5.03
CA SER A 189 6.34 48.19 -4.03
C SER A 189 7.12 47.63 -2.85
N THR A 190 6.46 47.55 -1.69
CA THR A 190 7.03 46.91 -0.51
C THR A 190 6.01 45.95 0.08
N THR A 191 6.42 44.68 0.23
CA THR A 191 5.59 43.61 0.77
C THR A 191 6.25 42.99 1.99
N SER A 192 5.48 42.66 3.02
CA SER A 192 5.97 41.83 4.13
C SER A 192 5.79 40.35 3.82
N ARG A 193 6.74 39.52 4.26
CA ARG A 193 6.64 38.05 4.23
C ARG A 193 7.13 37.50 5.57
N GLU A 194 6.48 36.46 6.07
CA GLU A 194 7.03 35.65 7.17
C GLU A 194 8.16 34.79 6.59
N VAL A 195 9.35 34.87 7.18
CA VAL A 195 10.49 34.02 6.82
C VAL A 195 10.95 33.22 8.04
N THR A 196 11.31 31.96 7.81
CA THR A 196 11.83 31.06 8.84
C THR A 196 13.34 31.24 8.96
N ASP A 197 13.81 31.63 10.15
CA ASP A 197 15.24 31.72 10.45
C ASP A 197 15.77 30.34 10.85
N ASN A 198 16.34 29.59 9.90
CA ASN A 198 16.99 28.32 10.18
C ASN A 198 18.38 28.56 10.78
N LYS A 199 18.46 28.91 12.07
CA LYS A 199 19.73 28.81 12.79
C LYS A 199 20.18 27.34 12.80
N SER A 200 21.43 27.09 12.43
CA SER A 200 22.03 25.75 12.54
C SER A 200 22.14 25.38 14.03
N VAL A 201 21.30 24.46 14.49
CA VAL A 201 21.37 23.88 15.83
C VAL A 201 21.77 22.40 15.71
N LYS A 202 22.55 21.95 16.70
CA LYS A 202 23.14 20.61 16.84
C LYS A 202 22.09 19.51 16.63
N ASN A 203 22.36 18.63 15.67
CA ASN A 203 21.57 17.41 15.44
C ASN A 203 21.51 16.57 16.72
N LYS A 204 20.31 16.22 17.21
CA LYS A 204 20.13 15.26 18.31
C LYS A 204 19.99 13.86 17.73
N GLU A 205 20.87 12.94 18.17
CA GLU A 205 20.77 11.52 17.86
C GLU A 205 19.88 10.82 18.89
N TYR A 206 18.95 10.00 18.41
CA TYR A 206 18.04 9.23 19.23
C TYR A 206 18.18 7.73 18.93
N HIS A 207 18.05 6.93 19.98
CA HIS A 207 17.83 5.49 19.89
C HIS A 207 16.34 5.20 19.89
N ASN A 208 15.88 4.63 18.80
CA ASN A 208 14.53 4.14 18.62
C ASN A 208 14.52 2.65 18.89
N ILE A 209 13.59 2.16 19.71
CA ILE A 209 13.38 0.75 19.97
C ILE A 209 11.98 0.37 19.53
N TYR A 210 11.91 -0.71 18.77
CA TYR A 210 10.70 -1.30 18.25
C TYR A 210 10.55 -2.69 18.84
N ASN A 211 9.40 -2.96 19.45
CA ASN A 211 9.02 -4.27 19.95
C ASN A 211 7.66 -4.61 19.36
N ASP A 212 7.66 -5.51 18.39
CA ASP A 212 6.46 -5.97 17.71
C ASP A 212 6.06 -7.32 18.26
N PHE A 213 4.79 -7.42 18.65
CA PHE A 213 4.24 -8.61 19.26
C PHE A 213 2.83 -8.88 18.77
N VAL A 214 2.44 -10.14 18.80
CA VAL A 214 1.07 -10.58 18.54
C VAL A 214 0.41 -10.98 19.84
N LEU A 215 -0.84 -10.58 20.02
CA LEU A 215 -1.70 -11.01 21.11
C LEU A 215 -2.85 -11.83 20.52
N GLU A 216 -3.07 -13.01 21.09
CA GLU A 216 -4.23 -13.83 20.78
C GLU A 216 -5.28 -13.69 21.90
N LEU A 217 -6.50 -13.35 21.49
CA LEU A 217 -7.64 -13.06 22.34
C LEU A 217 -8.79 -14.00 22.00
N LYS A 218 -9.29 -14.75 22.98
CA LYS A 218 -10.49 -15.59 22.82
C LYS A 218 -11.79 -14.83 23.04
N ASP A 219 -11.80 -13.88 23.98
CA ASP A 219 -12.99 -13.05 24.19
C ASP A 219 -12.96 -11.84 23.25
N ILE A 220 -13.33 -12.07 21.98
CA ILE A 220 -13.25 -11.04 20.93
C ILE A 220 -14.21 -9.85 21.18
N SER A 221 -15.17 -9.98 22.09
CA SER A 221 -16.00 -8.84 22.52
C SER A 221 -15.17 -7.77 23.26
N ARG A 222 -13.99 -8.16 23.78
CA ARG A 222 -13.07 -7.30 24.54
C ARG A 222 -11.98 -6.68 23.69
N ILE A 223 -12.03 -6.79 22.35
CA ILE A 223 -11.00 -6.21 21.46
C ILE A 223 -10.80 -4.73 21.72
N ASN A 224 -11.90 -3.96 21.82
CA ASN A 224 -11.83 -2.51 22.06
C ASN A 224 -11.20 -2.18 23.44
N ASP A 225 -11.43 -3.02 24.45
CA ASP A 225 -10.77 -2.86 25.77
C ASP A 225 -9.27 -3.11 25.67
N VAL A 226 -8.85 -4.16 24.94
CA VAL A 226 -7.43 -4.49 24.73
C VAL A 226 -6.72 -3.36 23.98
N ILE A 227 -7.35 -2.82 22.93
CA ILE A 227 -6.81 -1.70 22.15
C ILE A 227 -6.69 -0.46 23.04
N LYS A 228 -7.72 -0.14 23.84
CA LYS A 228 -7.66 0.98 24.77
C LYS A 228 -6.55 0.83 25.81
N ILE A 229 -6.37 -0.38 26.37
CA ILE A 229 -5.27 -0.66 27.31
C ILE A 229 -3.91 -0.53 26.60
N ALA A 230 -3.80 -0.93 25.34
CA ALA A 230 -2.59 -0.74 24.54
C ALA A 230 -2.29 0.76 24.36
N GLU A 231 -3.27 1.55 23.94
CA GLU A 231 -3.15 3.01 23.77
C GLU A 231 -2.77 3.72 25.08
N ASP A 232 -3.45 3.39 26.19
CA ASP A 232 -3.16 3.91 27.54
C ASP A 232 -1.70 3.59 27.96
N ASN A 233 -1.09 2.54 27.38
CA ASN A 233 0.30 2.12 27.61
C ASN A 233 1.26 2.48 26.47
N LYS A 234 0.88 3.40 25.57
CA LYS A 234 1.71 3.85 24.42
C LYS A 234 2.10 2.71 23.46
N ILE A 235 1.21 1.74 23.32
CA ILE A 235 1.35 0.62 22.39
C ILE A 235 0.34 0.84 21.25
N SER A 236 0.82 0.70 20.01
CA SER A 236 0.00 0.94 18.82
C SER A 236 -0.38 -0.38 18.15
N VAL A 237 -1.63 -0.50 17.67
CA VAL A 237 -2.03 -1.60 16.78
C VAL A 237 -1.31 -1.47 15.43
N GLN A 238 -0.87 -2.59 14.87
CA GLN A 238 -0.23 -2.69 13.56
C GLN A 238 -1.14 -3.43 12.58
N GLY A 239 -1.34 -2.86 11.39
CA GLY A 239 -2.09 -3.51 10.32
C GLY A 239 -3.55 -3.81 10.66
N ASN A 240 -4.05 -4.92 10.08
CA ASN A 240 -5.42 -5.39 10.29
C ASN A 240 -5.48 -6.45 11.40
N ILE A 241 -6.61 -6.52 12.11
CA ILE A 241 -6.90 -7.61 13.07
C ILE A 241 -7.30 -8.86 12.28
N ALA A 242 -6.65 -9.99 12.56
CA ALA A 242 -7.01 -11.27 11.98
C ALA A 242 -8.00 -12.01 12.89
N PHE A 243 -9.08 -12.53 12.33
CA PHE A 243 -10.09 -13.31 13.03
C PHE A 243 -9.97 -14.79 12.67
N ASP A 244 -10.21 -15.67 13.64
CA ASP A 244 -10.11 -17.12 13.48
C ASP A 244 -11.21 -17.85 14.27
N ILE A 245 -11.35 -19.16 14.05
CA ILE A 245 -12.33 -20.03 14.73
C ILE A 245 -11.58 -21.17 15.44
N SER A 246 -11.85 -21.35 16.73
CA SER A 246 -11.19 -22.35 17.56
C SER A 246 -11.54 -23.80 17.19
N ASN A 247 -12.76 -24.05 16.70
CA ASN A 247 -13.25 -25.38 16.31
C ASN A 247 -13.34 -25.57 14.78
N LYS A 248 -12.45 -24.92 14.03
CA LYS A 248 -12.45 -24.91 12.56
C LYS A 248 -12.47 -26.31 11.94
N ASP A 249 -11.59 -27.21 12.38
CA ASP A 249 -11.48 -28.57 11.83
C ASP A 249 -12.79 -29.39 11.98
N GLN A 250 -13.48 -29.20 13.11
CA GLN A 250 -14.77 -29.85 13.34
C GLN A 250 -15.83 -29.31 12.37
N ILE A 251 -15.88 -27.98 12.19
CA ILE A 251 -16.82 -27.35 11.26
C ILE A 251 -16.53 -27.77 9.82
N GLU A 252 -15.26 -27.84 9.42
CA GLU A 252 -14.87 -28.32 8.10
C GLU A 252 -15.30 -29.78 7.87
N SER A 253 -15.14 -30.64 8.89
CA SER A 253 -15.60 -32.04 8.83
C SER A 253 -17.14 -32.15 8.73
N GLU A 254 -17.88 -31.32 9.47
CA GLU A 254 -19.34 -31.24 9.38
C GLU A 254 -19.80 -30.81 7.98
N LEU A 255 -19.15 -29.77 7.42
CA LEU A 255 -19.42 -29.27 6.08
C LEU A 255 -19.10 -30.31 5.00
N TYR A 256 -17.98 -31.02 5.13
CA TYR A 256 -17.62 -32.10 4.22
C TYR A 256 -18.68 -33.21 4.20
N ASN A 257 -19.09 -33.68 5.38
CA ASN A 257 -20.12 -34.71 5.48
C ASN A 257 -21.47 -34.24 4.90
N ALA A 258 -21.86 -33.00 5.18
CA ALA A 258 -23.08 -32.42 4.61
C ALA A 258 -23.02 -32.29 3.08
N ALA A 259 -21.88 -31.86 2.53
CA ALA A 259 -21.66 -31.77 1.09
C ALA A 259 -21.71 -33.16 0.44
N TYR A 260 -21.07 -34.16 1.05
CA TYR A 260 -21.09 -35.55 0.59
C TYR A 260 -22.52 -36.15 0.63
N GLU A 261 -23.27 -36.00 1.72
CA GLU A 261 -24.65 -36.48 1.79
C GLU A 261 -25.58 -35.78 0.78
N GLN A 262 -25.30 -34.51 0.46
CA GLN A 262 -26.00 -33.80 -0.61
C GLN A 262 -25.75 -34.44 -1.98
N THR A 263 -24.54 -34.96 -2.26
CA THR A 263 -24.26 -35.69 -3.52
C THR A 263 -25.10 -36.95 -3.64
N LYS A 264 -25.22 -37.75 -2.57
CA LYS A 264 -26.09 -38.94 -2.55
C LYS A 264 -27.54 -38.58 -2.81
N THR A 265 -28.06 -37.58 -2.09
CA THR A 265 -29.47 -37.15 -2.21
C THR A 265 -29.79 -36.67 -3.63
N LYS A 266 -28.89 -35.87 -4.23
CA LYS A 266 -29.01 -35.41 -5.61
C LYS A 266 -28.91 -36.57 -6.61
N ALA A 267 -27.95 -37.48 -6.43
CA ALA A 267 -27.75 -38.63 -7.31
C ALA A 267 -28.99 -39.55 -7.33
N VAL A 268 -29.54 -39.89 -6.15
CA VAL A 268 -30.80 -40.63 -6.03
C VAL A 268 -31.94 -39.88 -6.74
N SER A 269 -32.04 -38.56 -6.55
CA SER A 269 -33.10 -37.76 -7.15
C SER A 269 -33.01 -37.70 -8.68
N ILE A 270 -31.81 -37.66 -9.25
CA ILE A 270 -31.58 -37.70 -10.71
C ILE A 270 -32.09 -39.03 -11.30
N LEU A 271 -31.89 -40.14 -10.59
CA LEU A 271 -32.27 -41.47 -11.07
C LEU A 271 -33.76 -41.82 -10.84
N LYS A 272 -34.51 -41.03 -10.05
CA LYS A 272 -35.92 -41.33 -9.67
C LYS A 272 -36.87 -41.51 -10.86
N SER A 273 -36.63 -40.84 -11.99
CA SER A 273 -37.47 -40.97 -13.18
C SER A 273 -37.05 -42.11 -14.11
N SER A 274 -36.03 -42.88 -13.74
CA SER A 274 -35.51 -44.02 -14.48
C SER A 274 -35.70 -45.32 -13.72
N GLU A 275 -35.53 -46.47 -14.39
CA GLU A 275 -35.45 -47.79 -13.73
C GLU A 275 -34.07 -48.06 -13.08
N MET A 276 -33.14 -47.10 -13.17
CA MET A 276 -31.76 -47.25 -12.72
C MET A 276 -31.62 -46.98 -11.21
N LYS A 277 -30.66 -47.65 -10.58
CA LYS A 277 -30.34 -47.50 -9.15
C LYS A 277 -28.96 -46.89 -8.95
N LEU A 278 -28.82 -46.14 -7.87
CA LEU A 278 -27.52 -45.61 -7.47
C LEU A 278 -26.63 -46.75 -6.96
N GLY A 279 -25.44 -46.91 -7.56
CA GLY A 279 -24.40 -47.83 -7.13
C GLY A 279 -23.40 -47.19 -6.18
N ASP A 280 -22.23 -47.82 -6.04
CA ASP A 280 -21.20 -47.38 -5.09
C ASP A 280 -20.45 -46.13 -5.59
N PRO A 281 -19.94 -45.27 -4.69
CA PRO A 281 -19.07 -44.16 -5.08
C PRO A 281 -17.74 -44.72 -5.61
N LEU A 282 -17.38 -44.33 -6.83
CA LEU A 282 -16.15 -44.71 -7.51
C LEU A 282 -15.02 -43.72 -7.22
N VAL A 283 -15.35 -42.42 -7.15
CA VAL A 283 -14.39 -41.33 -6.88
C VAL A 283 -15.05 -40.28 -6.01
N VAL A 284 -14.35 -39.84 -4.96
CA VAL A 284 -14.73 -38.69 -4.12
C VAL A 284 -13.62 -37.65 -4.22
N SER A 285 -13.98 -36.40 -4.51
CA SER A 285 -13.00 -35.32 -4.64
C SER A 285 -13.56 -33.99 -4.17
N GLU A 286 -12.71 -33.18 -3.54
CA GLU A 286 -12.96 -31.78 -3.22
C GLU A 286 -12.67 -30.85 -4.40
N SER A 287 -12.16 -31.39 -5.51
CA SER A 287 -11.72 -30.64 -6.67
C SER A 287 -12.41 -31.13 -7.93
N ILE A 288 -13.23 -30.25 -8.53
CA ILE A 288 -13.98 -30.50 -9.77
C ILE A 288 -13.04 -30.91 -10.93
N SER A 289 -11.79 -30.43 -10.93
CA SER A 289 -10.77 -30.77 -11.95
C SER A 289 -10.32 -32.23 -11.94
N TYR A 290 -10.25 -32.90 -10.78
CA TYR A 290 -9.85 -34.31 -10.69
C TYR A 290 -10.95 -35.25 -11.20
N GLN A 291 -12.22 -34.87 -11.07
CA GLN A 291 -13.31 -35.63 -11.68
C GLN A 291 -13.27 -35.61 -13.19
N ASN A 292 -12.99 -34.45 -13.80
CA ASN A 292 -12.84 -34.36 -15.24
C ASN A 292 -11.70 -35.24 -15.73
N GLN A 293 -10.60 -35.35 -14.98
CA GLN A 293 -9.51 -36.27 -15.29
C GLN A 293 -9.94 -37.75 -15.16
N ALA A 294 -10.63 -38.15 -14.08
CA ALA A 294 -11.11 -39.52 -13.88
C ALA A 294 -12.19 -39.95 -14.89
N ILE A 295 -13.06 -39.02 -15.31
CA ILE A 295 -14.04 -39.23 -16.38
C ILE A 295 -13.33 -39.30 -17.75
N GLN A 296 -12.25 -38.53 -17.95
CA GLN A 296 -11.47 -38.50 -19.19
C GLN A 296 -10.53 -39.71 -19.37
N GLU A 297 -9.96 -40.28 -18.31
CA GLU A 297 -9.11 -41.48 -18.37
C GLU A 297 -9.90 -42.72 -18.86
N ASP A 298 -11.16 -42.86 -18.44
CA ASP A 298 -12.10 -43.89 -18.90
C ASP A 298 -12.57 -43.66 -20.35
N TYR A 299 -12.68 -42.39 -20.76
CA TYR A 299 -13.07 -41.98 -22.11
C TYR A 299 -11.92 -42.08 -23.13
N ASN A 300 -10.67 -41.94 -22.69
CA ASN A 300 -9.46 -41.97 -23.53
C ASN A 300 -9.03 -43.38 -23.95
N TYR A 301 -9.45 -44.45 -23.26
CA TYR A 301 -9.25 -45.83 -23.73
C TYR A 301 -10.12 -46.13 -24.97
N THR A 302 -11.28 -45.48 -25.09
CA THR A 302 -12.24 -45.65 -26.19
C THR A 302 -12.06 -44.66 -27.35
N LYS A 303 -11.24 -43.61 -27.17
CA LYS A 303 -11.03 -42.52 -28.15
C LYS A 303 -9.64 -42.41 -28.77
N GLN A 304 -8.76 -43.42 -28.65
CA GLN A 304 -7.59 -43.50 -29.53
C GLN A 304 -7.94 -43.73 -31.01
N ILE A 305 -9.21 -43.94 -31.36
CA ILE A 305 -9.65 -44.16 -32.74
C ILE A 305 -10.02 -42.88 -33.50
N ASN A 306 -10.36 -41.75 -32.88
CA ASN A 306 -10.83 -40.60 -33.68
C ASN A 306 -10.45 -39.23 -33.15
N ALA A 307 -9.66 -38.54 -33.96
CA ALA A 307 -9.48 -37.09 -34.08
C ALA A 307 -8.65 -36.39 -32.98
N LYS A 308 -7.36 -36.25 -33.27
CA LYS A 308 -6.43 -35.32 -32.60
C LYS A 308 -6.23 -34.10 -33.51
N ASN A 309 -6.84 -32.96 -33.17
CA ASN A 309 -6.43 -31.63 -33.62
C ASN A 309 -6.85 -30.60 -32.57
N LEU A 310 -5.88 -29.94 -31.94
CA LEU A 310 -5.76 -28.48 -31.74
C LEU A 310 -4.77 -28.15 -30.60
N ASP A 311 -3.79 -27.33 -30.94
CA ASP A 311 -2.65 -26.93 -30.10
C ASP A 311 -2.86 -25.49 -29.58
N VAL A 312 -3.02 -25.39 -28.25
CA VAL A 312 -2.44 -24.50 -27.21
C VAL A 312 -1.92 -23.08 -27.58
N ARG A 313 -2.28 -22.03 -26.79
CA ARG A 313 -1.36 -21.30 -25.84
C ARG A 313 -1.78 -19.88 -25.40
N GLY A 314 -1.47 -19.61 -24.12
CA GLY A 314 -1.13 -18.30 -23.52
C GLY A 314 -2.29 -17.61 -22.79
N GLY A 315 -2.19 -17.05 -21.59
CA GLY A 315 -1.09 -16.68 -20.70
C GLY A 315 -1.68 -15.69 -19.66
N MET A 316 -1.27 -15.77 -18.41
CA MET A 316 -1.76 -14.93 -17.29
C MET A 316 -1.27 -13.48 -17.38
N ASP A 317 -2.08 -12.52 -16.91
CA ASP A 317 -1.60 -11.23 -16.40
C ASP A 317 -2.42 -10.81 -15.16
N MET A 318 -1.72 -10.59 -14.03
CA MET A 318 -2.26 -10.02 -12.80
C MET A 318 -1.86 -8.54 -12.69
N GLU A 319 -2.86 -7.67 -12.56
CA GLU A 319 -2.68 -6.22 -12.50
C GLU A 319 -2.60 -5.74 -11.03
N TYR A 320 -1.43 -5.24 -10.62
CA TYR A 320 -1.22 -4.60 -9.31
C TYR A 320 -1.65 -3.13 -9.36
N ARG A 321 -2.69 -2.77 -8.59
CA ARG A 321 -3.14 -1.37 -8.44
C ARG A 321 -2.51 -0.74 -7.20
N GLN A 322 -1.63 0.25 -7.40
CA GLN A 322 -1.04 1.04 -6.33
C GLN A 322 -2.06 2.01 -5.73
N VAL A 323 -2.17 2.02 -4.40
CA VAL A 323 -3.02 2.95 -3.64
C VAL A 323 -2.14 4.12 -3.15
N PRO A 324 -2.51 5.39 -3.39
CA PRO A 324 -1.69 6.53 -3.01
C PRO A 324 -1.61 6.72 -1.49
N ALA A 325 -0.45 7.18 -1.03
CA ALA A 325 -0.14 7.42 0.38
C ALA A 325 -1.01 8.56 0.98
N MET A 326 -1.74 8.26 2.05
CA MET A 326 -2.47 9.26 2.84
C MET A 326 -1.48 10.14 3.61
N THR A 327 -1.58 11.46 3.40
CA THR A 327 -0.94 12.48 4.23
C THR A 327 -1.51 12.44 5.65
N ALA A 328 -0.63 12.32 6.65
CA ALA A 328 -1.00 12.29 8.06
C ALA A 328 -1.53 13.67 8.51
N THR A 329 -2.85 13.78 8.67
CA THR A 329 -3.48 14.88 9.41
C THR A 329 -3.44 14.57 10.91
N THR A 330 -3.00 15.54 11.70
CA THR A 330 -3.01 15.56 13.17
C THR A 330 -4.40 15.89 13.70
N GLU A 331 -5.39 15.11 13.30
CA GLU A 331 -6.69 15.06 13.97
C GLU A 331 -6.70 13.81 14.86
N ALA A 332 -7.27 13.91 16.06
CA ALA A 332 -7.47 12.75 16.92
C ALA A 332 -8.21 11.69 16.09
N ARG A 333 -7.52 10.59 15.77
CA ARG A 333 -8.10 9.54 14.94
C ARG A 333 -9.40 9.08 15.63
N PRO A 334 -10.54 9.05 14.93
CA PRO A 334 -11.77 8.57 15.52
C PRO A 334 -11.52 7.16 16.07
N GLN A 335 -11.92 6.93 17.31
CA GLN A 335 -11.78 5.62 17.94
C GLN A 335 -12.54 4.60 17.08
N ILE A 336 -11.80 3.69 16.43
CA ILE A 336 -12.39 2.65 15.57
C ILE A 336 -13.04 1.63 16.50
N ASP A 337 -14.36 1.46 16.38
CA ASP A 337 -15.12 0.44 17.08
C ASP A 337 -15.04 -0.88 16.29
N TYR A 338 -14.20 -1.80 16.75
CA TYR A 338 -13.99 -3.08 16.07
C TYR A 338 -15.13 -4.06 16.40
N LYS A 339 -15.98 -4.30 15.40
CA LYS A 339 -17.05 -5.30 15.49
C LYS A 339 -16.69 -6.52 14.66
N PRO A 340 -16.54 -7.71 15.27
CA PRO A 340 -16.38 -8.96 14.52
C PRO A 340 -17.54 -9.15 13.54
N GLN A 341 -17.23 -9.67 12.36
CA GLN A 341 -18.22 -9.98 11.34
C GLN A 341 -18.36 -11.50 11.18
N VAL A 342 -19.55 -11.93 10.76
CA VAL A 342 -19.82 -13.33 10.41
C VAL A 342 -18.88 -13.77 9.29
N MET A 343 -18.29 -14.96 9.45
CA MET A 343 -17.50 -15.61 8.41
C MET A 343 -18.35 -16.67 7.72
N LYS A 344 -18.28 -16.71 6.39
CA LYS A 344 -18.94 -17.73 5.56
C LYS A 344 -17.93 -18.82 5.22
N LEU A 345 -18.20 -20.04 5.70
CA LEU A 345 -17.43 -21.24 5.37
C LEU A 345 -18.18 -22.06 4.33
N THR A 346 -17.46 -22.58 3.34
CA THR A 346 -18.05 -23.33 2.22
C THR A 346 -17.22 -24.57 1.91
N GLN A 347 -17.88 -25.71 1.71
CA GLN A 347 -17.25 -26.96 1.29
C GLN A 347 -17.98 -27.54 0.08
N ASN A 348 -17.21 -27.93 -0.94
CA ASN A 348 -17.73 -28.58 -2.14
C ASN A 348 -17.14 -29.98 -2.25
N VAL A 349 -18.01 -30.96 -2.46
CA VAL A 349 -17.63 -32.36 -2.65
C VAL A 349 -18.28 -32.84 -3.93
N SER A 350 -17.49 -33.46 -4.79
CA SER A 350 -17.98 -34.06 -6.01
C SER A 350 -17.73 -35.56 -5.97
N VAL A 351 -18.77 -36.33 -6.30
CA VAL A 351 -18.73 -37.80 -6.29
C VAL A 351 -19.13 -38.35 -7.64
N LEU A 352 -18.36 -39.33 -8.13
CA LEU A 352 -18.69 -40.14 -9.29
C LEU A 352 -19.25 -41.46 -8.78
N TYR A 353 -20.52 -41.74 -9.07
CA TYR A 353 -21.18 -42.98 -8.70
C TYR A 353 -21.26 -43.95 -9.86
N GLU A 354 -21.22 -45.25 -9.57
CA GLU A 354 -21.74 -46.27 -10.46
C GLU A 354 -23.28 -46.16 -10.55
N ILE A 355 -23.84 -46.52 -11.70
CA ILE A 355 -25.28 -46.67 -11.92
C ILE A 355 -25.57 -48.15 -12.23
N LYS A 356 -26.50 -48.75 -11.49
CA LYS A 356 -26.93 -50.15 -11.65
C LYS A 356 -28.25 -50.22 -12.41
#